data_AF-A0A2G2HL23-F1
#
_entry.id   AF-A0A2G2HL23-F1
#
_cell.length_a   1.000
_cell.length_b   1.000
_cell.length_c   1.000
_cell.angle_alpha   90.00
_cell.angle_beta   90.00
_cell.angle_gamma   90.00
#
_symmetry.space_group_name_H-M   'P 1'
#
loop_
_entity.id
_entity.type
_entity.pdbx_description
1 polymer ?
#
loop_
_entity_poly.entity_id
_entity_poly.type
_entity_poly.pdbx_seq_one_letter_code
_entity_poly.pdbx_strand_id
1 'polypeptide(L)' 'MKNFLLLLVAFIFAFSLQSCVVHTKPARYNHQKAKVVYVKYAPKNHKIVVIKGKRYYFWNGKHYRKTSKGYIIVKV' A
#
# COMPACT_ATOMS: atom_id res chain seq x y z
N MET A 1 -59.75 -11.50 -8.96
CA MET A 1 -58.69 -10.50 -9.24
C MET A 1 -57.97 -10.01 -7.97
N LYS A 2 -58.67 -9.82 -6.83
CA LYS A 2 -58.06 -9.38 -5.55
C LYS A 2 -56.93 -10.29 -5.04
N ASN A 3 -57.08 -11.61 -5.21
CA ASN A 3 -56.09 -12.60 -4.75
C ASN A 3 -54.80 -12.59 -5.60
N PHE A 4 -54.91 -12.25 -6.88
CA PHE A 4 -53.75 -12.12 -7.78
C PHE A 4 -52.93 -10.87 -7.47
N LEU A 5 -53.63 -9.78 -7.11
CA LEU A 5 -52.99 -8.53 -6.67
C LEU A 5 -52.19 -8.74 -5.38
N LEU A 6 -52.71 -9.52 -4.43
CA LEU A 6 -52.03 -9.86 -3.18
C LEU A 6 -50.76 -10.69 -3.40
N LEU A 7 -50.79 -11.63 -4.36
CA LEU A 7 -49.62 -12.43 -4.72
C LEU A 7 -48.51 -11.60 -5.37
N LEU A 8 -48.87 -10.63 -6.22
CA LEU A 8 -47.92 -9.71 -6.85
C LEU A 8 -47.20 -8.83 -5.81
N VAL A 9 -47.95 -8.30 -4.84
CA VAL A 9 -47.38 -7.47 -3.75
C VAL A 9 -46.44 -8.28 -2.86
N ALA A 10 -46.80 -9.52 -2.54
CA ALA A 10 -45.95 -10.41 -1.75
C ALA A 10 -44.63 -10.77 -2.47
N PHE A 11 -44.68 -10.95 -3.79
CA PHE A 11 -43.50 -11.26 -4.61
C PHE A 11 -42.52 -10.08 -4.69
N ILE A 12 -43.04 -8.85 -4.83
CA ILE A 12 -42.23 -7.62 -4.84
C ILE A 12 -41.55 -7.42 -3.48
N PHE A 13 -42.24 -7.69 -2.38
CA PHE A 13 -41.68 -7.58 -1.03
C PHE A 13 -40.55 -8.60 -0.80
N ALA A 14 -40.74 -9.85 -1.24
CA ALA A 14 -39.73 -10.90 -1.12
C ALA A 14 -38.44 -10.59 -1.90
N PHE A 15 -38.52 -9.91 -3.04
CA PHE A 15 -37.36 -9.54 -3.86
C PHE A 15 -36.52 -8.40 -3.25
N SER A 16 -37.07 -7.61 -2.33
CA SER A 16 -36.36 -6.48 -1.71
C SER A 16 -35.36 -6.86 -0.62
N LEU A 17 -35.33 -8.13 -0.19
CA LEU A 17 -34.50 -8.61 0.93
C LEU A 17 -33.09 -9.08 0.52
N GLN A 18 -32.72 -9.05 -0.77
CA GLN A 18 -31.39 -9.48 -1.24
C GLN A 18 -30.37 -8.33 -1.26
N SER A 19 -30.06 -7.75 -0.11
CA SER A 19 -28.89 -6.85 0.03
C SER A 19 -27.74 -7.59 0.73
N CYS A 20 -27.05 -8.48 0.02
CA CYS A 20 -25.83 -9.13 0.51
C CYS A 20 -24.60 -8.26 0.21
N VAL A 21 -24.44 -7.15 0.93
CA VAL A 21 -23.16 -6.41 0.96
C VAL A 21 -22.18 -7.23 1.81
N VAL A 22 -21.25 -7.92 1.14
CA VAL A 22 -20.14 -8.59 1.81
C VAL A 22 -19.11 -7.55 2.20
N HIS A 23 -19.05 -7.21 3.49
CA HIS A 23 -18.07 -6.28 4.02
C HIS A 23 -16.70 -6.95 4.14
N THR A 24 -15.92 -6.97 3.05
CA THR A 24 -14.53 -7.44 3.10
C THR A 24 -13.70 -6.41 3.85
N LYS A 25 -13.19 -6.74 5.04
CA LYS A 25 -12.12 -5.93 5.65
C LYS A 25 -10.90 -6.04 4.74
N PRO A 26 -10.28 -4.93 4.30
CA PRO A 26 -9.05 -5.01 3.52
C PRO A 26 -8.04 -5.82 4.32
N ALA A 27 -7.42 -6.81 3.66
CA ALA A 27 -6.37 -7.62 4.27
C ALA A 27 -5.39 -6.66 4.94
N ARG A 28 -5.23 -6.82 6.26
CA ARG A 28 -4.38 -5.98 7.10
C ARG A 28 -2.98 -6.00 6.48
N TYR A 29 -2.64 -4.96 5.71
CA TYR A 29 -1.31 -4.80 5.15
C TYR A 29 -0.37 -4.82 6.35
N ASN A 30 0.45 -5.87 6.44
CA ASN A 30 1.35 -6.06 7.55
C ASN A 30 2.42 -4.97 7.44
N HIS A 31 2.16 -3.82 8.05
CA HIS A 31 3.13 -2.76 8.26
C HIS A 31 4.17 -3.24 9.27
N GLN A 32 4.90 -4.31 8.97
CA GLN A 32 6.22 -4.52 9.55
C GLN A 32 7.04 -3.33 9.10
N LYS A 33 7.09 -2.31 9.97
CA LYS A 33 7.90 -1.11 9.78
C LYS A 33 9.31 -1.59 9.51
N ALA A 34 9.74 -1.51 8.26
CA ALA A 34 11.08 -1.90 7.88
C ALA A 34 12.06 -1.15 8.79
N LYS A 35 12.92 -1.90 9.51
CA LYS A 35 13.90 -1.32 10.41
C LYS A 35 14.85 -0.44 9.58
N VAL A 36 14.67 0.87 9.66
CA VAL A 36 15.53 1.83 8.95
C VAL A 36 16.84 1.95 9.71
N VAL A 37 17.93 1.49 9.09
CA VAL A 37 19.29 1.63 9.62
C VAL A 37 19.94 2.85 8.99
N TYR A 38 20.45 3.74 9.84
CA TYR A 38 21.14 4.95 9.42
C TYR A 38 22.65 4.72 9.44
N VAL A 39 23.29 5.00 8.31
CA VAL A 39 24.76 5.05 8.21
C VAL A 39 25.18 6.51 8.42
N LYS A 40 25.96 6.79 9.47
CA LYS A 40 26.34 8.18 9.81
C LYS A 40 27.29 8.80 8.77
N TYR A 41 28.26 8.03 8.28
CA TYR A 41 29.32 8.52 7.39
C TYR A 41 29.37 7.72 6.10
N ALA A 42 29.48 8.40 4.96
CA ALA A 42 29.73 7.76 3.68
C ALA A 42 31.22 7.40 3.56
N PRO A 43 31.56 6.24 3.00
CA PRO A 43 32.96 5.87 2.75
C PRO A 43 33.59 6.80 1.70
N LYS A 44 34.91 6.97 1.75
CA LYS A 44 35.63 7.92 0.85
C LYS A 44 35.45 7.62 -0.64
N ASN A 45 35.29 6.36 -1.01
CA ASN A 45 35.18 5.89 -2.40
C ASN A 45 33.73 5.69 -2.88
N HIS A 46 32.75 6.34 -2.25
CA HIS A 46 31.36 6.31 -2.72
C HIS A 46 31.21 6.99 -4.08
N LYS A 47 30.25 6.53 -4.87
CA LYS A 47 29.87 7.15 -6.15
C LYS A 47 28.54 7.87 -6.00
N ILE A 48 28.34 8.96 -6.73
CA ILE A 48 27.03 9.63 -6.81
C ILE A 48 26.39 9.21 -8.13
N VAL A 49 25.19 8.65 -8.05
CA VAL A 49 24.41 8.19 -9.21
C VAL A 49 23.08 8.93 -9.27
N VAL A 50 22.66 9.32 -10.47
CA VAL A 50 21.39 10.02 -10.68
C VAL A 50 20.42 9.08 -11.37
N ILE A 51 19.32 8.75 -10.69
CA ILE A 51 18.30 7.84 -11.22
C ILE A 51 16.97 8.60 -11.21
N LYS A 52 16.34 8.75 -12.39
CA LYS A 52 15.09 9.51 -12.56
C LYS A 52 15.16 10.94 -11.97
N GLY A 53 16.29 11.62 -12.21
CA GLY A 53 16.54 12.98 -11.69
C GLY A 53 16.86 13.09 -10.20
N LYS A 54 16.88 11.97 -9.45
CA LYS A 54 17.18 11.96 -8.01
C LYS A 54 18.62 11.49 -7.78
N ARG A 55 19.34 12.19 -6.90
CA ARG A 55 20.69 11.83 -6.49
C ARG A 55 20.66 10.72 -5.45
N TYR A 56 21.43 9.67 -5.71
CA TYR A 56 21.70 8.57 -4.79
C TYR A 56 23.20 8.40 -4.63
N TYR A 57 23.58 7.84 -3.49
CA TYR A 57 24.97 7.56 -3.17
C TYR A 57 25.14 6.04 -3.22
N PHE A 58 26.11 5.55 -3.99
CA PHE A 58 26.31 4.13 -4.24
C PHE A 58 27.65 3.69 -3.67
N TRP A 59 27.59 2.68 -2.80
CA TRP A 59 28.76 1.98 -2.30
C TRP A 59 28.38 0.56 -1.87
N ASN A 60 29.35 -0.36 -1.87
CA ASN A 60 29.14 -1.77 -1.51
C ASN A 60 27.93 -2.43 -2.21
N GLY A 61 27.69 -2.09 -3.48
CA GLY A 61 26.58 -2.65 -4.26
C GLY A 61 25.19 -2.13 -3.86
N LYS A 62 25.09 -1.14 -2.96
CA LYS A 62 23.83 -0.64 -2.42
C LYS A 62 23.64 0.84 -2.73
N HIS A 63 22.38 1.22 -2.91
CA HIS A 63 21.97 2.61 -3.08
C HIS A 63 21.58 3.21 -1.74
N TYR A 64 21.98 4.46 -1.55
CA TYR A 64 21.74 5.19 -0.33
C TYR A 64 21.16 6.57 -0.64
N ARG A 65 20.27 7.02 0.24
CA ARG A 65 19.70 8.36 0.21
C ARG A 65 20.17 9.16 1.42
N LYS A 66 20.63 10.39 1.19
CA LYS A 66 21.01 11.30 2.27
C LYS A 66 19.76 11.80 3.00
N THR A 67 19.85 11.83 4.32
CA THR A 67 18.84 12.32 5.28
C THR A 67 19.53 13.23 6.30
N SER A 68 18.76 13.92 7.14
CA SER A 68 19.31 14.77 8.21
C SER A 68 20.17 14.00 9.22
N LYS A 69 19.91 12.70 9.41
CA LYS A 69 20.60 11.84 10.39
C LYS A 69 21.75 11.00 9.80
N GLY A 70 22.00 11.11 8.50
CA GLY A 70 22.97 10.27 7.78
C GLY A 70 22.38 9.70 6.49
N TYR A 71 22.70 8.46 6.16
CA TYR A 71 22.30 7.80 4.92
C TYR A 71 21.43 6.57 5.19
N ILE A 72 20.37 6.41 4.42
CA ILE A 72 19.47 5.24 4.49
C ILE A 72 19.63 4.38 3.24
N ILE A 73 19.60 3.05 3.40
CA ILE A 73 19.59 2.13 2.25
C ILE A 73 18.23 2.21 1.56
N VAL A 74 18.26 2.32 0.24
CA VAL A 74 17.06 2.35 -0.60
C VAL A 74 17.16 1.29 -1.68
N LYS A 75 16.03 0.65 -1.98
CA LYS A 75 15.87 -0.12 -3.21
C LYS A 75 15.45 0.88 -4.29
N VAL A 76 16.29 1.04 -5.31
CA VAL A 76 16.06 1.93 -6.46
C VAL A 76 15.69 1.11 -7.66
#